data_AF-A0A2T6E4L3-F1
#
_entry.id   AF-A0A2T6E4L3-F1
#
_cell.length_a   1.000
_cell.length_b   1.000
_cell.length_c   1.000
_cell.angle_alpha   90.00
_cell.angle_beta   90.00
_cell.angle_gamma   90.00
#
_symmetry.space_group_name_H-M   'P 1'
#
loop_
_entity.id
_entity.type
_entity.pdbx_description
1 polymer ?
#
loop_
_entity_poly.entity_id
_entity_poly.type
_entity_poly.pdbx_seq_one_letter_code
_entity_poly.pdbx_strand_id
1 'polypeptide(L)'
;MRWLDADPDYPAGPASDWLTFLRQANVLPAQVRLRLVRYWPLLAAINGVLSMVGLNVWPASGIHLLGFLLLFWLLPVLFWSWQATALLSANRAPWWRPLFTSHRDKVIGLWCSRQAVLAQLSFTLAALATLWAMLFGREVVFYWSTSLPAVSGLMDESLAMLTLGWLDAPDPLIISASQAGAVSGWQQTLLNYSFYWAAWLSQVVALWVLLPLALLLPVFQLRLMTVLKRWPQYNHQLRARFQLSSPSAVHYQALDAAEPVANLAVTPLDEQESEPLEPGFIWQLGRDFKPSQGSLRLGAISQREDEQAVAKQSRTLSVWYCSARSVPTGDLADLLLKHRATGGHPRVYLLARRGDTLEPLNLARNWRAFMERHRLSDVPVILCWTEALNE
;
A
#
# COMPACT_ATOMS: atom_id res chain seq x y z
N MET A 1 6.26 -6.35 -3.69
CA MET A 1 6.50 -7.80 -3.61
C MET A 1 7.97 -8.13 -3.84
N ARG A 2 8.58 -7.80 -5.00
CA ARG A 2 10.02 -8.05 -5.22
C ARG A 2 10.94 -7.51 -4.11
N TRP A 3 10.68 -6.30 -3.61
CA TRP A 3 11.41 -5.76 -2.45
C TRP A 3 11.25 -6.54 -1.13
N LEU A 4 10.12 -7.22 -0.94
CA LEU A 4 9.86 -8.06 0.24
C LEU A 4 10.55 -9.42 0.14
N ASP A 5 10.76 -9.89 -1.08
CA ASP A 5 11.42 -11.16 -1.38
C ASP A 5 12.94 -11.02 -1.57
N ALA A 6 13.43 -9.78 -1.71
CA ALA A 6 14.84 -9.50 -1.84
C ALA A 6 15.58 -9.82 -0.55
N ASP A 7 16.85 -10.21 -0.69
CA ASP A 7 17.78 -10.35 0.42
C ASP A 7 17.71 -9.09 1.32
N PRO A 8 17.59 -9.22 2.65
CA PRO A 8 17.67 -8.09 3.60
C PRO A 8 18.81 -7.12 3.30
N ASP A 9 19.96 -7.64 2.86
CA ASP A 9 21.19 -6.86 2.66
C ASP A 9 21.33 -6.31 1.23
N TYR A 10 20.37 -6.58 0.34
CA TYR A 10 20.41 -6.06 -1.02
C TYR A 10 20.35 -4.51 -1.02
N PRO A 11 21.36 -3.82 -1.55
CA PRO A 11 21.42 -2.36 -1.50
C PRO A 11 20.38 -1.74 -2.43
N ALA A 12 19.59 -0.82 -1.89
CA ALA A 12 18.70 0.03 -2.69
C ALA A 12 19.47 1.22 -3.25
N GLY A 13 19.26 1.52 -4.53
CA GLY A 13 19.85 2.71 -5.16
C GLY A 13 19.18 3.99 -4.69
N PRO A 14 19.78 5.16 -4.93
CA PRO A 14 19.21 6.45 -4.51
C PRO A 14 17.81 6.67 -5.13
N ALA A 15 16.81 6.99 -4.32
CA ALA A 15 15.43 7.22 -4.73
C ALA A 15 14.88 8.55 -4.19
N SER A 16 14.48 9.47 -5.06
CA SER A 16 13.93 10.78 -4.66
C SER A 16 12.55 10.70 -3.99
N ASP A 17 11.75 9.69 -4.33
CA ASP A 17 10.42 9.47 -3.77
C ASP A 17 10.07 7.99 -3.65
N TRP A 18 8.95 7.71 -2.97
CA TRP A 18 8.45 6.36 -2.71
C TRP A 18 8.16 5.57 -3.99
N LEU A 19 7.62 6.24 -5.02
CA LEU A 19 7.26 5.57 -6.27
C LEU A 19 8.52 5.14 -7.04
N THR A 20 9.53 6.00 -7.06
CA THR A 20 10.83 5.77 -7.68
C THR A 20 11.54 4.61 -6.98
N PHE A 21 11.54 4.58 -5.65
CA PHE A 21 12.01 3.42 -4.87
C PHE A 21 11.30 2.12 -5.25
N LEU A 22 9.97 2.13 -5.35
CA LEU A 22 9.22 0.93 -5.76
C LEU A 22 9.56 0.50 -7.20
N ARG A 23 9.82 1.44 -8.11
CA ARG A 23 10.20 1.14 -9.51
C ARG A 23 11.58 0.50 -9.60
N GLN A 24 12.52 0.85 -8.72
CA GLN A 24 13.82 0.18 -8.64
C GLN A 24 13.69 -1.32 -8.38
N ALA A 25 12.58 -1.79 -7.82
CA ALA A 25 12.34 -3.22 -7.66
C ALA A 25 12.32 -3.99 -9.00
N ASN A 26 12.22 -3.31 -10.14
CA ASN A 26 12.21 -3.94 -11.46
C ASN A 26 13.54 -4.63 -11.82
N VAL A 27 14.67 -4.19 -11.27
CA VAL A 27 15.97 -4.88 -11.45
C VAL A 27 16.08 -6.14 -10.57
N LEU A 28 15.26 -6.27 -9.54
CA LEU A 28 15.24 -7.46 -8.70
C LEU A 28 14.56 -8.63 -9.43
N PRO A 29 15.06 -9.87 -9.24
CA PRO A 29 14.45 -11.05 -9.82
C PRO A 29 13.01 -11.20 -9.31
N ALA A 30 12.06 -11.28 -10.25
CA ALA A 30 10.68 -11.61 -9.91
C ALA A 30 10.56 -13.11 -9.64
N GLN A 31 9.93 -13.49 -8.53
CA GLN A 31 9.51 -14.87 -8.29
C GLN A 31 8.71 -15.38 -9.50
N VAL A 32 9.02 -16.59 -9.96
CA VAL A 32 8.36 -17.22 -11.12
C VAL A 32 6.84 -17.23 -10.92
N ARG A 33 6.38 -17.53 -9.71
CA ARG A 33 4.95 -17.57 -9.34
C ARG A 33 4.24 -16.22 -9.55
N LEU A 34 4.91 -15.09 -9.27
CA LEU A 34 4.36 -13.75 -9.51
C LEU A 34 4.26 -13.42 -11.00
N ARG A 35 5.14 -13.99 -11.84
CA ARG A 35 5.03 -13.87 -13.30
C ARG A 35 3.80 -14.61 -13.82
N LEU A 36 3.41 -15.72 -13.19
CA LEU A 36 2.23 -16.49 -13.59
C LEU A 36 0.92 -15.74 -13.29
N VAL A 37 0.88 -14.93 -12.22
CA VAL A 37 -0.34 -14.16 -11.88
C VAL A 37 -0.75 -13.17 -12.98
N ARG A 38 0.18 -12.68 -13.81
CA ARG A 38 -0.19 -11.79 -14.93
C ARG A 38 -1.10 -12.47 -15.96
N TYR A 39 -1.05 -13.80 -16.03
CA TYR A 39 -1.89 -14.60 -16.90
C TYR A 39 -3.19 -15.03 -16.23
N TRP A 40 -3.43 -14.67 -14.97
CA TRP A 40 -4.62 -15.08 -14.23
C TRP A 40 -5.93 -14.66 -14.92
N PRO A 41 -6.08 -13.41 -15.42
CA PRO A 41 -7.27 -13.03 -16.18
C PRO A 41 -7.42 -13.81 -17.49
N LEU A 42 -6.31 -14.14 -18.17
CA LEU A 42 -6.32 -14.93 -19.39
C LEU A 42 -6.73 -16.39 -19.12
N LEU A 43 -6.18 -17.01 -18.08
CA LEU A 43 -6.56 -18.36 -17.65
C LEU A 43 -8.05 -18.41 -17.25
N ALA A 44 -8.55 -17.36 -16.59
CA ALA A 44 -9.95 -17.24 -16.26
C ALA A 44 -10.83 -17.09 -17.51
N ALA A 45 -10.38 -16.30 -18.51
CA ALA A 45 -11.06 -16.20 -19.80
C ALA A 45 -11.11 -17.55 -20.53
N ILE A 46 -9.98 -18.26 -20.62
CA ILE A 46 -9.92 -19.62 -21.20
C ILE A 46 -10.88 -20.56 -20.45
N ASN A 47 -10.90 -20.51 -19.13
CA ASN A 47 -11.81 -21.32 -18.33
C ASN A 47 -13.28 -20.94 -18.59
N GLY A 48 -13.58 -19.67 -18.85
CA GLY A 48 -14.90 -19.21 -19.28
C GLY A 48 -15.33 -19.84 -20.60
N VAL A 49 -14.44 -19.81 -21.61
CA VAL A 49 -14.66 -20.48 -22.90
C VAL A 49 -14.88 -21.98 -22.70
N LEU A 50 -14.00 -22.66 -21.96
CA LEU A 50 -14.08 -24.10 -21.72
C LEU A 50 -15.33 -24.49 -20.95
N SER A 51 -15.76 -23.67 -19.98
CA SER A 51 -17.00 -23.91 -19.23
C SER A 51 -18.20 -23.90 -20.18
N MET A 52 -18.23 -22.98 -21.15
CA MET A 52 -19.33 -22.92 -22.12
C MET A 52 -19.29 -24.06 -23.11
N VAL A 53 -18.12 -24.38 -23.63
CA VAL A 53 -17.95 -25.51 -24.54
C VAL A 53 -18.30 -26.81 -23.82
N GLY A 54 -17.92 -26.96 -22.55
CA GLY A 54 -18.25 -28.11 -21.73
C GLY A 54 -19.76 -28.29 -21.49
N LEU A 55 -20.53 -27.20 -21.41
CA LEU A 55 -21.99 -27.26 -21.33
C LEU A 55 -22.63 -27.87 -22.60
N ASN A 56 -21.95 -27.81 -23.75
CA ASN A 56 -22.43 -28.42 -25.00
C ASN A 56 -22.14 -29.91 -25.13
N VAL A 57 -21.18 -30.45 -24.37
CA VAL A 57 -20.76 -31.86 -24.46
C VAL A 57 -21.64 -32.80 -23.63
N TRP A 58 -22.55 -32.25 -22.80
CA TRP A 58 -23.46 -33.07 -22.02
C TRP A 58 -24.52 -33.72 -22.94
N PRO A 59 -24.65 -35.06 -22.95
CA PRO A 59 -25.47 -35.75 -23.92
C PRO A 59 -26.96 -35.53 -23.60
N ALA A 60 -27.76 -35.23 -24.65
CA ALA A 60 -29.19 -34.87 -24.67
C ALA A 60 -29.53 -33.35 -24.69
N SER A 61 -29.17 -32.72 -25.82
CA SER A 61 -29.91 -31.64 -26.50
C SER A 61 -30.43 -30.45 -25.67
N GLY A 62 -29.55 -29.82 -24.90
CA GLY A 62 -29.72 -28.43 -24.44
C GLY A 62 -29.09 -28.18 -23.08
N ILE A 63 -28.79 -26.91 -22.80
CA ILE A 63 -28.20 -26.52 -21.53
C ILE A 63 -29.31 -26.45 -20.49
N HIS A 64 -29.19 -27.26 -19.43
CA HIS A 64 -30.05 -27.14 -18.27
C HIS A 64 -29.92 -25.72 -17.71
N LEU A 65 -30.98 -24.93 -17.87
CA LEU A 65 -31.02 -23.52 -17.48
C LEU A 65 -30.55 -23.31 -16.03
N LEU A 66 -30.80 -24.29 -15.16
CA LEU A 66 -30.34 -24.28 -13.77
C LEU A 66 -28.82 -24.32 -13.61
N GLY A 67 -28.14 -25.18 -14.37
CA GLY A 67 -26.67 -25.27 -14.34
C GLY A 67 -26.04 -23.98 -14.87
N PHE A 68 -26.65 -23.41 -15.90
CA PHE A 68 -26.30 -22.09 -16.41
C PHE A 68 -26.49 -20.99 -15.35
N LEU A 69 -27.67 -20.92 -14.72
CA LEU A 69 -27.98 -19.93 -13.67
C LEU A 69 -27.04 -20.07 -12.47
N LEU A 70 -26.69 -21.29 -12.07
CA LEU A 70 -25.71 -21.53 -11.00
C LEU A 70 -24.31 -20.99 -11.35
N LEU A 71 -23.84 -21.27 -12.57
CA LEU A 71 -22.50 -20.89 -13.03
C LEU A 71 -22.36 -19.40 -13.35
N PHE A 72 -23.40 -18.77 -13.90
CA PHE A 72 -23.35 -17.37 -14.34
C PHE A 72 -23.98 -16.37 -13.39
N TRP A 73 -24.81 -16.80 -12.46
CA TRP A 73 -25.48 -15.89 -11.54
C TRP A 73 -25.10 -16.17 -10.10
N LEU A 74 -25.43 -17.34 -9.56
CA LEU A 74 -25.23 -17.60 -8.13
C LEU A 74 -23.74 -17.59 -7.72
N LEU A 75 -22.89 -18.31 -8.44
CA LEU A 75 -21.45 -18.35 -8.14
C LEU A 75 -20.80 -16.96 -8.25
N PRO A 76 -20.97 -16.21 -9.36
CA PRO A 76 -20.45 -14.85 -9.47
C PRO A 76 -20.96 -13.91 -8.37
N VAL A 77 -22.24 -13.98 -8.00
CA VAL A 77 -22.82 -13.18 -6.91
C VAL A 77 -22.19 -13.54 -5.56
N LEU A 78 -22.03 -14.83 -5.24
CA LEU A 78 -21.36 -15.26 -4.02
C LEU A 78 -19.90 -14.79 -3.96
N PHE A 79 -19.18 -14.88 -5.07
CA PHE A 79 -17.82 -14.36 -5.18
C PHE A 79 -17.79 -12.84 -5.04
N TRP A 80 -18.77 -12.12 -5.59
CA TRP A 80 -18.91 -10.68 -5.44
C TRP A 80 -19.16 -10.30 -3.97
N SER A 81 -20.12 -10.95 -3.31
CA SER A 81 -20.41 -10.73 -1.88
C SER A 81 -19.17 -10.99 -1.03
N TRP A 82 -18.44 -12.08 -1.30
CA TRP A 82 -17.16 -12.35 -0.65
C TRP A 82 -16.16 -11.21 -0.86
N GLN A 83 -15.99 -10.72 -2.10
CA GLN A 83 -15.08 -9.62 -2.40
C GLN A 83 -15.49 -8.30 -1.75
N ALA A 84 -16.80 -8.01 -1.67
CA ALA A 84 -17.32 -6.87 -0.92
C ALA A 84 -17.00 -6.99 0.58
N THR A 85 -17.20 -8.17 1.19
CA THR A 85 -16.80 -8.38 2.60
C THR A 85 -15.29 -8.28 2.81
N ALA A 86 -14.47 -8.69 1.82
CA ALA A 86 -13.02 -8.53 1.86
C ALA A 86 -12.59 -7.06 1.75
N LEU A 87 -13.39 -6.21 1.11
CA LEU A 87 -13.14 -4.76 1.05
C LEU A 87 -13.45 -4.07 2.38
N LEU A 88 -14.46 -4.56 3.10
CA LEU A 88 -14.87 -4.05 4.42
C LEU A 88 -13.97 -4.56 5.54
N SER A 89 -13.64 -5.86 5.53
CA SER A 89 -12.73 -6.47 6.49
C SER A 89 -11.29 -6.35 5.97
N ALA A 90 -10.55 -5.37 6.49
CA ALA A 90 -9.21 -4.98 6.02
C ALA A 90 -8.13 -6.07 5.96
N ASN A 91 -8.44 -7.34 6.30
CA ASN A 91 -7.52 -8.47 6.42
C ASN A 91 -7.94 -9.75 5.68
N ARG A 92 -9.08 -9.80 4.98
CA ARG A 92 -9.47 -11.03 4.25
C ARG A 92 -8.82 -11.06 2.86
N ALA A 93 -7.69 -11.73 2.77
CA ALA A 93 -7.11 -12.10 1.47
C ALA A 93 -7.82 -13.33 0.88
N PRO A 94 -7.84 -13.50 -0.45
CA PRO A 94 -8.35 -14.71 -1.09
C PRO A 94 -7.60 -15.96 -0.59
N TRP A 95 -8.31 -17.09 -0.49
CA TRP A 95 -7.76 -18.37 -0.01
C TRP A 95 -6.57 -18.87 -0.84
N TRP A 96 -6.50 -18.48 -2.11
CA TRP A 96 -5.41 -18.82 -3.04
C TRP A 96 -4.18 -17.93 -2.91
N ARG A 97 -4.20 -16.83 -2.13
CA ARG A 97 -3.03 -15.96 -1.90
C ARG A 97 -1.74 -16.73 -1.55
N PRO A 98 -1.77 -17.72 -0.63
CA PRO A 98 -0.57 -18.46 -0.22
C PRO A 98 0.15 -19.17 -1.38
N LEU A 99 -0.55 -19.46 -2.49
CA LEU A 99 0.06 -20.08 -3.67
C LEU A 99 1.08 -19.15 -4.34
N PHE A 100 0.90 -17.83 -4.21
CA PHE A 100 1.72 -16.83 -4.90
C PHE A 100 2.65 -16.05 -4.00
N THR A 101 2.31 -15.90 -2.72
CA THR A 101 3.14 -15.15 -1.78
C THR A 101 2.89 -15.60 -0.34
N SER A 102 3.97 -15.72 0.43
CA SER A 102 3.92 -15.94 1.88
C SER A 102 3.47 -14.68 2.63
N HIS A 103 3.79 -13.50 2.10
CA HIS A 103 3.60 -12.20 2.75
C HIS A 103 2.14 -11.88 3.07
N ARG A 104 1.87 -11.62 4.34
CA ARG A 104 0.56 -11.21 4.86
C ARG A 104 0.57 -9.69 5.07
N ASP A 105 0.19 -8.96 4.03
CA ASP A 105 0.17 -7.49 4.03
C ASP A 105 -1.14 -6.99 3.42
N LYS A 106 -1.66 -5.87 3.92
CA LYS A 106 -2.92 -5.26 3.47
C LYS A 106 -2.90 -4.87 1.99
N VAL A 107 -1.78 -4.33 1.48
CA VAL A 107 -1.61 -3.99 0.06
C VAL A 107 -1.65 -5.24 -0.80
N ILE A 108 -1.00 -6.32 -0.34
CA ILE A 108 -0.99 -7.60 -1.05
C ILE A 108 -2.39 -8.21 -1.06
N GLY A 109 -3.10 -8.18 0.07
CA GLY A 109 -4.49 -8.63 0.16
C GLY A 109 -5.40 -7.89 -0.81
N LEU A 110 -5.34 -6.55 -0.82
CA LEU A 110 -6.13 -5.71 -1.75
C LEU A 110 -5.76 -5.95 -3.22
N TRP A 111 -4.48 -6.14 -3.52
CA TRP A 111 -4.05 -6.47 -4.87
C TRP A 111 -4.56 -7.85 -5.30
N CYS A 112 -4.47 -8.88 -4.45
CA CYS A 112 -5.01 -10.21 -4.74
C CYS A 112 -6.53 -10.16 -4.96
N SER A 113 -7.27 -9.43 -4.12
CA SER A 113 -8.71 -9.25 -4.30
C SER A 113 -9.03 -8.54 -5.62
N ARG A 114 -8.27 -7.51 -6.00
CA ARG A 114 -8.41 -6.87 -7.31
C ARG A 114 -8.16 -7.85 -8.47
N GLN A 115 -7.16 -8.74 -8.36
CA GLN A 115 -6.92 -9.78 -9.38
C GLN A 115 -8.07 -10.79 -9.45
N ALA A 116 -8.72 -11.10 -8.32
CA ALA A 116 -9.93 -11.93 -8.30
C ALA A 116 -11.08 -11.26 -9.07
N VAL A 117 -11.33 -9.96 -8.85
CA VAL A 117 -12.35 -9.18 -9.58
C VAL A 117 -12.07 -9.24 -11.08
N LEU A 118 -10.81 -9.00 -11.49
CA LEU A 118 -10.41 -9.03 -12.89
C LEU A 118 -10.58 -10.40 -13.53
N ALA A 119 -10.16 -11.46 -12.84
CA ALA A 119 -10.35 -12.82 -13.34
C ALA A 119 -11.82 -13.20 -13.47
N GLN A 120 -12.65 -12.82 -12.50
CA GLN A 120 -14.09 -13.05 -12.57
C GLN A 120 -14.70 -12.28 -13.74
N LEU A 121 -14.32 -11.02 -13.94
CA LEU A 121 -14.78 -10.21 -15.07
C LEU A 121 -14.36 -10.85 -16.41
N SER A 122 -13.10 -11.27 -16.55
CA SER A 122 -12.59 -11.94 -17.75
C SER A 122 -13.28 -13.29 -18.01
N PHE A 123 -13.53 -14.08 -16.96
CA PHE A 123 -14.30 -15.32 -17.06
C PHE A 123 -15.71 -15.04 -17.58
N THR A 124 -16.44 -14.11 -16.94
CA THR A 124 -17.83 -13.81 -17.31
C THR A 124 -17.94 -13.25 -18.72
N LEU A 125 -17.05 -12.33 -19.11
CA LEU A 125 -17.06 -11.75 -20.46
C LEU A 125 -16.71 -12.80 -21.53
N ALA A 126 -15.70 -13.63 -21.30
CA ALA A 126 -15.33 -14.68 -22.24
C ALA A 126 -16.44 -15.72 -22.37
N ALA A 127 -17.01 -16.17 -21.25
CA ALA A 127 -18.13 -17.10 -21.24
C ALA A 127 -19.38 -16.51 -21.92
N LEU A 128 -19.69 -15.22 -21.70
CA LEU A 128 -20.78 -14.54 -22.39
C LEU A 128 -20.52 -14.45 -23.90
N ALA A 129 -19.30 -14.10 -24.32
CA ALA A 129 -18.93 -14.04 -25.73
C ALA A 129 -19.03 -15.43 -26.41
N THR A 130 -18.57 -16.48 -25.73
CA THR A 130 -18.70 -17.86 -26.21
C THR A 130 -20.16 -18.30 -26.30
N LEU A 131 -20.97 -17.94 -25.30
CA LEU A 131 -22.41 -18.20 -25.33
C LEU A 131 -23.06 -17.51 -26.53
N TRP A 132 -22.75 -16.24 -26.78
CA TRP A 132 -23.25 -15.53 -27.95
C TRP A 132 -22.83 -16.18 -29.26
N ALA A 133 -21.57 -16.61 -29.37
CA ALA A 133 -21.08 -17.33 -30.54
C ALA A 133 -21.87 -18.62 -30.78
N MET A 134 -22.12 -19.40 -29.72
CA MET A 134 -22.93 -20.63 -29.80
C MET A 134 -24.39 -20.36 -30.15
N LEU A 135 -24.99 -19.30 -29.60
CA LEU A 135 -26.38 -18.92 -29.89
C LEU A 135 -26.55 -18.40 -31.33
N PHE A 136 -25.63 -17.56 -31.82
CA PHE A 136 -25.61 -17.13 -33.23
C PHE A 136 -25.32 -18.30 -34.18
N GLY A 137 -24.44 -19.22 -33.77
CA GLY A 137 -24.16 -20.48 -34.47
C GLY A 137 -25.31 -21.48 -34.41
N ARG A 138 -26.39 -21.19 -33.64
CA ARG A 138 -27.54 -22.08 -33.42
C ARG A 138 -27.13 -23.46 -32.86
N GLU A 139 -26.06 -23.48 -32.08
CA GLU A 139 -25.47 -24.70 -31.52
C GLU A 139 -26.12 -25.09 -30.18
N VAL A 140 -26.87 -24.17 -29.57
CA VAL A 140 -27.38 -24.30 -28.20
C VAL A 140 -28.83 -23.86 -28.08
N VAL A 141 -29.58 -24.62 -27.29
CA VAL A 141 -30.94 -24.29 -26.84
C VAL A 141 -30.98 -24.37 -25.31
N PHE A 142 -31.58 -23.38 -24.68
CA PHE A 142 -31.88 -23.41 -23.24
C PHE A 142 -33.22 -24.09 -23.02
N TYR A 143 -33.26 -25.02 -22.07
CA TYR A 143 -34.51 -25.57 -21.57
C TYR A 143 -34.48 -25.75 -20.06
N TRP A 144 -35.68 -25.69 -19.48
CA TRP A 144 -35.96 -26.02 -18.09
C TRP A 144 -37.21 -26.88 -18.11
N SER A 145 -37.20 -28.01 -17.40
CA SER A 145 -38.36 -28.90 -17.36
C SER A 145 -38.59 -29.45 -15.95
N THR A 146 -39.84 -29.35 -15.52
CA THR A 146 -40.36 -29.95 -14.28
C THR A 146 -41.76 -30.50 -14.59
N SER A 147 -42.13 -31.61 -13.96
CA SER A 147 -43.48 -32.20 -14.07
C SER A 147 -44.48 -31.56 -13.09
N LEU A 148 -44.05 -30.61 -12.25
CA LEU A 148 -44.86 -29.96 -11.22
C LEU A 148 -45.22 -28.52 -11.64
N PRO A 149 -46.50 -28.23 -11.94
CA PRO A 149 -46.94 -26.91 -12.43
C PRO A 149 -46.66 -25.76 -11.45
N ALA A 150 -46.83 -25.99 -10.14
CA ALA A 150 -46.53 -24.98 -9.12
C ALA A 150 -45.05 -24.58 -9.09
N VAL A 151 -44.15 -25.53 -9.36
CA VAL A 151 -42.71 -25.27 -9.46
C VAL A 151 -42.36 -24.51 -10.74
N SER A 152 -43.14 -24.70 -11.81
CA SER A 152 -42.99 -23.94 -13.04
C SER A 152 -43.36 -22.47 -12.84
N GLY A 153 -44.54 -22.18 -12.26
CA GLY A 153 -44.98 -20.79 -12.03
C GLY A 153 -44.06 -20.00 -11.09
N LEU A 154 -43.54 -20.66 -10.03
CA LEU A 154 -42.53 -20.07 -9.17
C LEU A 154 -41.22 -19.75 -9.92
N MET A 155 -40.82 -20.59 -10.88
CA MET A 155 -39.65 -20.34 -11.70
C MET A 155 -39.84 -19.13 -12.62
N ASP A 156 -41.02 -18.99 -13.22
CA ASP A 156 -41.34 -17.87 -14.12
C ASP A 156 -41.32 -16.52 -13.40
N GLU A 157 -41.96 -16.46 -12.22
CA GLU A 157 -41.91 -15.28 -11.36
C GLU A 157 -40.47 -14.94 -10.92
N SER A 158 -39.69 -15.98 -10.60
CA SER A 158 -38.28 -15.81 -10.22
C SER A 158 -37.43 -15.27 -11.37
N LEU A 159 -37.66 -15.74 -12.60
CA LEU A 159 -36.96 -15.27 -13.80
C LEU A 159 -37.35 -13.82 -14.12
N ALA A 160 -38.64 -13.46 -14.02
CA ALA A 160 -39.09 -12.07 -14.22
C ALA A 160 -38.47 -11.09 -13.20
N MET A 161 -38.25 -11.53 -11.95
CA MET A 161 -37.53 -10.73 -10.96
C MET A 161 -36.06 -10.48 -11.31
N LEU A 162 -35.41 -11.35 -12.09
CA LEU A 162 -34.00 -11.20 -12.48
C LEU A 162 -33.74 -10.04 -13.45
N THR A 163 -34.75 -9.54 -14.15
CA THR A 163 -34.61 -8.31 -14.95
C THR A 163 -35.17 -7.08 -14.23
N LEU A 164 -35.50 -7.20 -12.93
CA LEU A 164 -36.24 -6.18 -12.18
C LEU A 164 -37.58 -5.81 -12.86
N GLY A 165 -38.17 -6.72 -13.64
CA GLY A 165 -39.38 -6.48 -14.41
C GLY A 165 -39.21 -5.50 -15.59
N TRP A 166 -37.98 -5.15 -15.99
CA TRP A 166 -37.75 -4.23 -17.12
C TRP A 166 -37.96 -4.89 -18.48
N LEU A 167 -37.80 -6.21 -18.54
CA LEU A 167 -38.01 -7.03 -19.72
C LEU A 167 -38.49 -8.41 -19.27
N ASP A 168 -39.65 -8.82 -19.77
CA ASP A 168 -40.15 -10.16 -19.53
C ASP A 168 -39.18 -11.18 -20.15
N ALA A 169 -39.01 -12.32 -19.47
CA ALA A 169 -38.35 -13.45 -20.11
C ALA A 169 -39.12 -13.75 -21.42
N PRO A 170 -38.43 -14.03 -22.54
CA PRO A 170 -39.13 -14.25 -23.81
C PRO A 170 -40.22 -15.32 -23.63
N ASP A 171 -41.42 -15.12 -24.17
CA ASP A 171 -42.58 -16.02 -23.96
C ASP A 171 -42.47 -17.49 -24.45
N PRO A 172 -41.51 -18.00 -25.25
CA PRO A 172 -41.54 -19.41 -25.69
C PRO A 172 -40.94 -20.39 -24.66
N LEU A 173 -40.99 -20.08 -23.36
CA LEU A 173 -40.00 -20.56 -22.39
C LEU A 173 -40.53 -21.51 -21.32
N ILE A 174 -41.80 -21.92 -21.41
CA ILE A 174 -42.36 -22.88 -20.46
C ILE A 174 -42.77 -24.12 -21.23
N ILE A 175 -41.78 -24.86 -21.74
CA ILE A 175 -42.04 -26.24 -22.14
C ILE A 175 -42.02 -27.07 -20.86
N SER A 176 -43.18 -27.30 -20.27
CA SER A 176 -43.28 -28.23 -19.14
C SER A 176 -42.68 -29.59 -19.55
N ALA A 177 -42.16 -30.37 -18.60
CA ALA A 177 -41.58 -31.68 -18.92
C ALA A 177 -42.53 -32.58 -19.73
N SER A 178 -43.85 -32.37 -19.59
CA SER A 178 -44.89 -33.05 -20.37
C SER A 178 -44.99 -32.61 -21.83
N GLN A 179 -44.53 -31.41 -22.20
CA GLN A 179 -44.48 -30.94 -23.59
C GLN A 179 -43.18 -31.33 -24.32
N ALA A 180 -42.05 -31.40 -23.59
CA ALA A 180 -40.75 -31.77 -24.17
C ALA A 180 -40.67 -33.24 -24.64
N GLY A 181 -41.44 -34.13 -24.02
CA GLY A 181 -41.55 -35.53 -24.43
C GLY A 181 -42.59 -35.81 -25.53
N ALA A 182 -43.47 -34.85 -25.83
CA ALA A 182 -44.65 -35.07 -26.68
C ALA A 182 -44.57 -34.41 -28.07
N VAL A 183 -43.68 -33.44 -28.28
CA VAL A 183 -43.61 -32.67 -29.52
C VAL A 183 -42.33 -33.04 -30.28
N SER A 184 -42.42 -33.54 -31.50
CA SER A 184 -41.26 -33.60 -32.41
C SER A 184 -41.01 -32.21 -33.02
N GLY A 185 -39.77 -31.71 -33.04
CA GLY A 185 -39.41 -30.44 -33.70
C GLY A 185 -39.39 -29.20 -32.81
N TRP A 186 -39.65 -29.33 -31.50
CA TRP A 186 -39.55 -28.24 -30.51
C TRP A 186 -38.17 -27.55 -30.49
N GLN A 187 -37.11 -28.32 -30.73
CA GLN A 187 -35.74 -27.83 -30.84
C GLN A 187 -35.60 -26.78 -31.94
N GLN A 188 -36.19 -27.00 -33.11
CA GLN A 188 -36.14 -26.08 -34.24
C GLN A 188 -36.91 -24.78 -33.94
N THR A 189 -38.05 -24.89 -33.24
CA THR A 189 -38.83 -23.74 -32.79
C THR A 189 -38.08 -22.92 -31.75
N LEU A 190 -37.45 -23.55 -30.76
CA LEU A 190 -36.64 -22.85 -29.75
C LEU A 190 -35.37 -22.20 -30.34
N LEU A 191 -34.76 -22.80 -31.35
CA LEU A 191 -33.64 -22.20 -32.07
C LEU A 191 -34.02 -20.86 -32.72
N ASN A 192 -35.28 -20.65 -33.11
CA ASN A 192 -35.73 -19.36 -33.66
C ASN A 192 -35.81 -18.24 -32.61
N TYR A 193 -35.86 -18.59 -31.31
CA TYR A 193 -35.92 -17.63 -30.20
C TYR A 193 -34.60 -17.49 -29.43
N SER A 194 -33.54 -18.16 -29.89
CA SER A 194 -32.19 -18.15 -29.30
C SER A 194 -31.59 -16.74 -29.14
N PHE A 195 -31.91 -15.80 -30.04
CA PHE A 195 -31.47 -14.41 -29.95
C PHE A 195 -32.12 -13.66 -28.77
N TYR A 196 -33.42 -13.86 -28.51
CA TYR A 196 -34.12 -13.22 -27.39
C TYR A 196 -33.60 -13.72 -26.04
N TRP A 197 -33.30 -15.01 -25.97
CA TRP A 197 -32.60 -15.62 -24.85
C TRP A 197 -31.22 -15.03 -24.61
N ALA A 198 -30.43 -14.88 -25.67
CA ALA A 198 -29.12 -14.25 -25.61
C ALA A 198 -29.20 -12.82 -25.06
N ALA A 199 -30.18 -12.05 -25.55
CA ALA A 199 -30.41 -10.67 -25.13
C ALA A 199 -30.83 -10.58 -23.66
N TRP A 200 -31.82 -11.38 -23.24
CA TRP A 200 -32.28 -11.43 -21.84
C TRP A 200 -31.15 -11.87 -20.88
N LEU A 201 -30.46 -12.95 -21.20
CA LEU A 201 -29.33 -13.45 -20.41
C LEU A 201 -28.19 -12.43 -20.30
N SER A 202 -27.91 -11.72 -21.39
CA SER A 202 -26.90 -10.65 -21.39
C SER A 202 -27.27 -9.53 -20.45
N GLN A 203 -28.55 -9.18 -20.34
CA GLN A 203 -29.02 -8.14 -19.43
C GLN A 203 -28.96 -8.59 -17.97
N VAL A 204 -29.40 -9.81 -17.66
CA VAL A 204 -29.29 -10.37 -16.31
C VAL A 204 -27.82 -10.42 -15.88
N VAL A 205 -26.94 -10.93 -16.73
CA VAL A 205 -25.49 -10.97 -16.47
C VAL A 205 -24.91 -9.56 -16.40
N ALA A 206 -25.34 -8.63 -17.26
CA ALA A 206 -24.88 -7.25 -17.21
C ALA A 206 -25.27 -6.56 -15.90
N LEU A 207 -26.53 -6.70 -15.48
CA LEU A 207 -27.09 -6.03 -14.31
C LEU A 207 -26.57 -6.59 -13.00
N TRP A 208 -26.54 -7.92 -12.86
CA TRP A 208 -26.24 -8.58 -11.58
C TRP A 208 -24.78 -9.03 -11.45
N VAL A 209 -24.02 -9.06 -12.54
CA VAL A 209 -22.63 -9.54 -12.52
C VAL A 209 -21.67 -8.49 -13.07
N LEU A 210 -21.80 -8.07 -14.33
CA LEU A 210 -20.84 -7.15 -14.93
C LEU A 210 -20.86 -5.77 -14.28
N LEU A 211 -22.04 -5.20 -14.00
CA LEU A 211 -22.17 -3.89 -13.38
C LEU A 211 -21.61 -3.89 -11.94
N PRO A 212 -21.96 -4.82 -11.04
CA PRO A 212 -21.34 -4.90 -9.72
C PRO A 212 -19.82 -5.11 -9.77
N LEU A 213 -19.30 -5.92 -10.70
CA LEU A 213 -17.86 -6.11 -10.88
C LEU A 213 -17.18 -4.84 -11.42
N ALA A 214 -17.81 -4.16 -12.38
CA ALA A 214 -17.33 -2.91 -12.95
C ALA A 214 -17.33 -1.76 -11.92
N LEU A 215 -18.23 -1.80 -10.93
CA LEU A 215 -18.23 -0.86 -9.79
C LEU A 215 -17.21 -1.24 -8.72
N LEU A 216 -17.02 -2.54 -8.43
CA LEU A 216 -16.01 -2.97 -7.45
C LEU A 216 -14.59 -2.69 -7.91
N LEU A 217 -14.29 -2.87 -9.20
CA LEU A 217 -12.95 -2.70 -9.74
C LEU A 217 -12.33 -1.30 -9.45
N PRO A 218 -12.99 -0.17 -9.74
CA PRO A 218 -12.49 1.16 -9.39
C PRO A 218 -12.42 1.37 -7.89
N VAL A 219 -13.35 0.82 -7.10
CA VAL A 219 -13.30 0.92 -5.63
C VAL A 219 -12.05 0.21 -5.08
N PHE A 220 -11.76 -1.00 -5.56
CA PHE A 220 -10.52 -1.72 -5.22
C PHE A 220 -9.29 -0.97 -5.71
N GLN A 221 -9.31 -0.40 -6.93
CA GLN A 221 -8.21 0.39 -7.46
C GLN A 221 -7.92 1.63 -6.61
N LEU A 222 -8.95 2.39 -6.25
CA LEU A 222 -8.84 3.58 -5.40
C LEU A 222 -8.32 3.22 -4.02
N ARG A 223 -8.90 2.20 -3.37
CA ARG A 223 -8.42 1.68 -2.08
C ARG A 223 -6.97 1.23 -2.16
N LEU A 224 -6.60 0.48 -3.19
CA LEU A 224 -5.25 0.01 -3.40
C LEU A 224 -4.28 1.18 -3.55
N MET A 225 -4.60 2.19 -4.35
CA MET A 225 -3.75 3.38 -4.50
C MET A 225 -3.58 4.15 -3.18
N THR A 226 -4.66 4.31 -2.41
CA THR A 226 -4.61 4.98 -1.11
C THR A 226 -3.74 4.22 -0.10
N VAL A 227 -3.87 2.89 -0.03
CA VAL A 227 -3.07 2.07 0.89
C VAL A 227 -1.63 1.92 0.38
N LEU A 228 -1.39 1.87 -0.93
CA LEU A 228 -0.06 1.82 -1.53
C LEU A 228 0.76 3.07 -1.20
N LYS A 229 0.13 4.26 -1.20
CA LYS A 229 0.75 5.51 -0.76
C LYS A 229 1.19 5.46 0.71
N ARG A 230 0.44 4.75 1.55
CA ARG A 230 0.72 4.57 2.98
C ARG A 230 1.45 3.27 3.30
N TRP A 231 1.87 2.50 2.30
CA TRP A 231 2.50 1.20 2.50
C TRP A 231 3.73 1.24 3.43
N PRO A 232 4.61 2.27 3.42
CA PRO A 232 5.70 2.38 4.38
C PRO A 232 5.24 2.41 5.84
N GLN A 233 4.03 2.91 6.11
CA GLN A 233 3.47 2.95 7.47
C GLN A 233 3.07 1.55 7.96
N TYR A 234 2.74 0.65 7.05
CA TYR A 234 2.25 -0.71 7.36
C TYR A 234 3.33 -1.78 7.21
N ASN A 235 4.47 -1.47 6.60
CA ASN A 235 5.53 -2.42 6.33
C ASN A 235 6.90 -1.85 6.73
N HIS A 236 7.33 -2.20 7.95
CA HIS A 236 8.55 -1.70 8.56
C HIS A 236 9.81 -2.02 7.73
N GLN A 237 9.88 -3.23 7.14
CA GLN A 237 11.01 -3.66 6.33
C GLN A 237 11.16 -2.80 5.07
N LEU A 238 10.05 -2.52 4.37
CA LEU A 238 10.06 -1.64 3.20
C LEU A 238 10.38 -0.19 3.57
N ARG A 239 9.87 0.29 4.72
CA ARG A 239 10.17 1.63 5.22
C ARG A 239 11.66 1.80 5.49
N ALA A 240 12.28 0.85 6.20
CA ALA A 240 13.71 0.89 6.50
C ALA A 240 14.55 0.91 5.22
N ARG A 241 14.23 0.04 4.25
CA ARG A 241 14.89 0.05 2.93
C ARG A 241 14.72 1.38 2.19
N PHE A 242 13.52 1.95 2.21
CA PHE A 242 13.28 3.25 1.57
C PHE A 242 14.07 4.38 2.23
N GLN A 243 14.16 4.39 3.56
CA GLN A 243 14.97 5.36 4.30
C GLN A 243 16.46 5.26 3.97
N LEU A 244 16.98 4.05 3.76
CA LEU A 244 18.36 3.83 3.31
C LEU A 244 18.58 4.23 1.85
N SER A 245 17.54 4.13 1.02
CA SER A 245 17.56 4.50 -0.41
C SER A 245 17.31 5.98 -0.66
N SER A 246 16.63 6.66 0.25
CA SER A 246 16.38 8.08 0.10
C SER A 246 17.73 8.77 0.19
N PRO A 247 18.11 9.63 -0.78
CA PRO A 247 19.09 10.65 -0.45
C PRO A 247 18.50 11.32 0.79
N SER A 248 19.27 11.35 1.87
CA SER A 248 18.83 11.87 3.15
C SER A 248 18.44 13.33 2.98
N ALA A 249 17.21 13.57 2.56
CA ALA A 249 16.51 14.85 2.60
C ALA A 249 15.95 15.03 4.01
N VAL A 250 16.74 14.67 5.02
CA VAL A 250 16.67 15.36 6.30
C VAL A 250 17.44 16.64 6.02
N HIS A 251 16.74 17.68 5.57
CA HIS A 251 17.25 19.00 5.85
C HIS A 251 17.24 19.12 7.37
N TYR A 252 18.45 19.08 7.92
CA TYR A 252 18.77 19.39 9.30
C TYR A 252 18.26 20.79 9.60
N GLN A 253 17.03 20.89 10.08
CA GLN A 253 16.49 22.13 10.58
C GLN A 253 16.42 22.02 12.09
N ALA A 254 17.25 22.82 12.78
CA ALA A 254 17.03 23.13 14.18
C ALA A 254 15.57 23.56 14.34
N LEU A 255 14.84 22.92 15.23
CA LEU A 255 13.55 23.42 15.66
C LEU A 255 13.79 24.59 16.61
N ASP A 256 12.94 25.62 16.51
CA ASP A 256 12.91 26.72 17.48
C ASP A 256 12.52 26.18 18.87
N ALA A 257 13.01 26.84 19.92
CA ALA A 257 12.79 26.47 21.31
C ALA A 257 11.31 26.22 21.63
N ALA A 258 10.95 24.99 22.01
CA ALA A 258 9.63 24.67 22.55
C ALA A 258 9.47 25.18 23.98
N GLU A 259 8.22 25.45 24.39
CA GLU A 259 7.88 25.87 25.76
C GLU A 259 8.40 24.86 26.81
N PRO A 260 8.97 25.36 27.92
CA PRO A 260 9.67 24.52 28.89
C PRO A 260 8.72 23.66 29.73
N VAL A 261 9.16 22.45 30.06
CA VAL A 261 8.46 21.57 31.03
C VAL A 261 8.57 22.21 32.42
N ALA A 262 7.46 22.62 33.03
CA ALA A 262 7.45 23.50 34.21
C ALA A 262 8.04 22.92 35.53
N ASN A 263 8.26 21.61 35.62
CA ASN A 263 8.43 20.93 36.93
C ASN A 263 9.86 20.49 37.29
N LEU A 264 10.89 20.93 36.57
CA LEU A 264 12.28 20.59 36.90
C LEU A 264 12.94 21.74 37.68
N ALA A 265 13.38 21.46 38.91
CA ALA A 265 14.29 22.33 39.65
C ALA A 265 15.68 22.27 39.00
N VAL A 266 16.19 23.40 38.52
CA VAL A 266 17.39 23.44 37.69
C VAL A 266 18.33 24.54 38.16
N THR A 267 19.59 24.19 38.44
CA THR A 267 20.68 25.16 38.57
C THR A 267 21.07 25.73 37.20
N PRO A 268 21.53 26.98 37.12
CA PRO A 268 21.98 27.58 35.86
C PRO A 268 23.13 26.80 35.23
N LEU A 269 23.31 26.94 33.91
CA LEU A 269 24.50 26.44 33.21
C LEU A 269 25.72 27.29 33.62
N ASP A 270 26.91 26.72 33.51
CA ASP A 270 28.13 27.51 33.63
C ASP A 270 28.20 28.51 32.48
N GLU A 271 28.51 29.77 32.80
CA GLU A 271 28.54 30.87 31.83
C GLU A 271 29.97 31.37 31.59
N GLN A 272 30.28 31.70 30.33
CA GLN A 272 31.54 32.31 29.92
C GLN A 272 31.29 33.55 29.06
N GLU A 273 32.10 34.59 29.29
CA GLU A 273 31.98 35.90 28.62
C GLU A 273 32.62 35.94 27.21
N SER A 274 33.10 34.79 26.71
CA SER A 274 33.73 34.66 25.39
C SER A 274 33.59 33.24 24.83
N GLU A 275 33.56 33.13 23.51
CA GLU A 275 33.65 31.83 22.82
C GLU A 275 35.05 31.20 23.00
N PRO A 276 35.15 29.87 23.16
CA PRO A 276 36.44 29.21 23.22
C PRO A 276 37.13 29.26 21.85
N LEU A 277 38.46 29.40 21.85
CA LEU A 277 39.28 29.46 20.62
C LEU A 277 39.73 28.07 20.13
N GLU A 278 39.23 26.99 20.71
CA GLU A 278 39.64 25.62 20.37
C GLU A 278 38.95 25.12 19.07
N PRO A 279 39.62 24.35 18.19
CA PRO A 279 38.94 23.74 17.07
C PRO A 279 37.90 22.71 17.53
N GLY A 280 36.75 22.67 16.88
CA GLY A 280 35.64 21.80 17.28
C GLY A 280 34.69 21.41 16.16
N PHE A 281 33.67 20.63 16.53
CA PHE A 281 32.53 20.35 15.68
C PHE A 281 31.54 21.51 15.77
N ILE A 282 31.04 21.96 14.63
CA ILE A 282 30.07 23.05 14.52
C ILE A 282 28.75 22.45 14.10
N TRP A 283 27.75 22.54 14.97
CA TRP A 283 26.43 21.98 14.76
C TRP A 283 25.41 23.10 14.51
N GLN A 284 24.93 23.17 13.26
CA GLN A 284 23.81 24.04 12.84
C GLN A 284 23.94 25.52 13.24
N LEU A 285 25.17 26.04 13.31
CA LEU A 285 25.43 27.47 13.48
C LEU A 285 25.40 28.19 12.13
N GLY A 286 24.95 29.45 12.15
CA GLY A 286 24.89 30.34 10.98
C GLY A 286 26.22 30.40 10.22
N ARG A 287 26.16 30.86 8.97
CA ARG A 287 27.37 30.99 8.12
C ARG A 287 28.32 32.06 8.65
N ASP A 288 27.82 32.97 9.47
CA ASP A 288 28.50 34.17 9.95
C ASP A 288 29.36 33.89 11.19
N PHE A 289 29.17 32.73 11.83
CA PHE A 289 30.12 32.23 12.82
C PHE A 289 31.44 31.87 12.14
N LYS A 290 32.53 32.49 12.61
CA LYS A 290 33.90 32.25 12.14
C LYS A 290 34.58 31.27 13.09
N PRO A 291 34.57 29.96 12.79
CA PRO A 291 35.16 28.99 13.68
C PRO A 291 36.69 29.06 13.69
N SER A 292 37.29 28.59 14.78
CA SER A 292 38.74 28.36 14.85
C SER A 292 39.22 27.43 13.73
N GLN A 293 40.43 27.69 13.23
CA GLN A 293 41.04 26.88 12.18
C GLN A 293 41.09 25.40 12.59
N GLY A 294 40.66 24.51 11.70
CA GLY A 294 40.59 23.06 11.96
C GLY A 294 39.23 22.58 12.48
N SER A 295 38.25 23.48 12.66
CA SER A 295 36.89 23.09 13.02
C SER A 295 36.13 22.45 11.85
N LEU A 296 35.21 21.54 12.15
CA LEU A 296 34.42 20.79 11.18
C LEU A 296 32.94 21.14 11.30
N ARG A 297 32.34 21.63 10.21
CA ARG A 297 30.89 21.85 10.13
C ARG A 297 30.16 20.54 9.85
N LEU A 298 29.18 20.21 10.69
CA LEU A 298 28.32 19.03 10.59
C LEU A 298 26.88 19.47 10.29
N GLY A 299 26.05 18.55 9.79
CA GLY A 299 24.64 18.79 9.46
C GLY A 299 24.38 19.41 8.08
N ALA A 300 25.41 19.53 7.24
CA ALA A 300 25.28 19.98 5.84
C ALA A 300 25.25 18.80 4.83
N ILE A 301 25.56 17.59 5.30
CA ILE A 301 25.72 16.36 4.51
C ILE A 301 24.93 15.21 5.16
N SER A 302 25.08 13.96 4.72
CA SER A 302 24.29 12.85 5.29
C SER A 302 24.71 12.50 6.73
N GLN A 303 23.78 12.00 7.55
CA GLN A 303 24.06 11.60 8.96
C GLN A 303 25.20 10.60 9.07
N ARG A 304 25.27 9.66 8.13
CA ARG A 304 26.32 8.66 8.09
C ARG A 304 27.71 9.27 7.83
N GLU A 305 27.79 10.31 7.01
CA GLU A 305 29.05 11.02 6.77
C GLU A 305 29.45 11.86 7.98
N ASP A 306 28.49 12.51 8.64
CA ASP A 306 28.74 13.24 9.89
C ASP A 306 29.22 12.29 11.00
N GLU A 307 28.58 11.12 11.17
CA GLU A 307 29.01 10.09 12.12
C GLU A 307 30.42 9.57 11.81
N GLN A 308 30.78 9.42 10.54
CA GLN A 308 32.12 9.02 10.13
C GLN A 308 33.15 10.11 10.39
N ALA A 309 32.81 11.37 10.12
CA ALA A 309 33.65 12.51 10.42
C ALA A 309 33.92 12.62 11.93
N VAL A 310 32.88 12.48 12.75
CA VAL A 310 32.98 12.44 14.21
C VAL A 310 33.84 11.26 14.66
N ALA A 311 33.58 10.06 14.15
CA ALA A 311 34.37 8.88 14.53
C ALA A 311 35.86 9.06 14.23
N LYS A 312 36.20 9.67 13.09
CA LYS A 312 37.58 9.93 12.67
C LYS A 312 38.27 11.01 13.51
N GLN A 313 37.53 12.01 13.97
CA GLN A 313 38.09 13.24 14.56
C GLN A 313 37.85 13.39 16.07
N SER A 314 37.07 12.50 16.67
CA SER A 314 36.71 12.48 18.11
C SER A 314 37.90 12.49 19.08
N ARG A 315 39.08 12.01 18.66
CA ARG A 315 40.30 12.07 19.49
C ARG A 315 41.02 13.41 19.42
N THR A 316 40.74 14.19 18.37
CA THR A 316 41.41 15.47 18.08
C THR A 316 40.54 16.65 18.48
N LEU A 317 39.24 16.57 18.21
CA LEU A 317 38.26 17.61 18.46
C LEU A 317 37.38 17.17 19.63
N SER A 318 37.34 17.95 20.70
CA SER A 318 36.49 17.69 21.88
C SER A 318 35.35 18.70 22.02
N VAL A 319 35.41 19.81 21.29
CA VAL A 319 34.49 20.94 21.45
C VAL A 319 33.34 20.85 20.46
N TRP A 320 32.12 21.14 20.92
CA TRP A 320 30.90 21.19 20.12
C TRP A 320 30.25 22.56 20.21
N TYR A 321 30.26 23.31 19.12
CA TYR A 321 29.63 24.61 19.01
C TYR A 321 28.19 24.47 18.53
N CYS A 322 27.23 24.91 19.35
CA CYS A 322 25.80 24.89 19.05
C CYS A 322 25.19 26.28 19.25
N SER A 323 24.09 26.59 18.57
CA SER A 323 23.34 27.82 18.86
C SER A 323 22.60 27.70 20.19
N ALA A 324 22.65 28.73 21.05
CA ALA A 324 21.83 28.78 22.25
C ALA A 324 20.33 28.89 21.95
N ARG A 325 19.96 29.32 20.73
CA ARG A 325 18.57 29.40 20.27
C ARG A 325 18.03 28.07 19.73
N SER A 326 18.89 27.11 19.39
CA SER A 326 18.44 25.83 18.82
C SER A 326 18.04 24.83 19.90
N VAL A 327 16.99 24.06 19.63
CA VAL A 327 16.64 22.90 20.47
C VAL A 327 17.63 21.76 20.24
N PRO A 328 18.16 21.12 21.29
CA PRO A 328 18.95 19.90 21.12
C PRO A 328 18.11 18.78 20.50
N THR A 329 18.59 18.21 19.38
CA THR A 329 17.89 17.17 18.63
C THR A 329 18.44 15.77 18.93
N GLY A 330 17.66 14.74 18.60
CA GLY A 330 18.12 13.35 18.69
C GLY A 330 19.39 13.09 17.87
N ASP A 331 19.51 13.72 16.71
CA ASP A 331 20.69 13.57 15.84
C ASP A 331 21.96 14.10 16.53
N LEU A 332 21.87 15.22 17.24
CA LEU A 332 22.98 15.72 18.06
C LEU A 332 23.34 14.73 19.17
N ALA A 333 22.34 14.09 19.79
CA ALA A 333 22.60 13.07 20.81
C ALA A 333 23.37 11.87 20.23
N ASP A 334 22.96 11.39 19.05
CA ASP A 334 23.61 10.26 18.37
C ASP A 334 25.07 10.58 18.03
N LEU A 335 25.35 11.81 17.57
CA LEU A 335 26.70 12.26 17.28
C LEU A 335 27.58 12.41 18.54
N LEU A 336 27.02 12.95 19.64
CA LEU A 336 27.73 13.04 20.93
C LEU A 336 28.01 11.65 21.51
N LEU A 337 27.03 10.73 21.43
CA LEU A 337 27.20 9.33 21.83
C LEU A 337 28.27 8.65 20.98
N LYS A 338 28.29 8.90 19.66
CA LYS A 338 29.30 8.37 18.75
C LYS A 338 30.69 8.86 19.12
N HIS A 339 30.83 10.17 19.36
CA HIS A 339 32.07 10.80 19.81
C HIS A 339 32.61 10.12 21.08
N ARG A 340 31.75 9.91 22.08
CA ARG A 340 32.12 9.22 23.32
C ARG A 340 32.52 7.76 23.06
N ALA A 341 31.75 7.04 22.24
CA ALA A 341 32.02 5.64 21.91
C ALA A 341 33.37 5.43 21.21
N THR A 342 33.88 6.44 20.51
CA THR A 342 35.19 6.39 19.84
C THR A 342 36.35 6.88 20.73
N GLY A 343 36.07 7.13 22.01
CA GLY A 343 37.06 7.48 23.04
C GLY A 343 37.35 8.98 23.15
N GLY A 344 36.51 9.85 22.58
CA GLY A 344 36.61 11.28 22.80
C GLY A 344 35.82 11.77 24.01
N HIS A 345 36.08 13.00 24.43
CA HIS A 345 35.45 13.64 25.59
C HIS A 345 34.70 14.90 25.16
N PRO A 346 33.44 14.76 24.69
CA PRO A 346 32.73 15.90 24.14
C PRO A 346 32.43 16.95 25.22
N ARG A 347 32.54 18.23 24.84
CA ARG A 347 32.14 19.41 25.62
C ARG A 347 31.28 20.31 24.74
N VAL A 348 30.09 20.66 25.20
CA VAL A 348 29.12 21.44 24.42
C VAL A 348 29.14 22.90 24.85
N TYR A 349 29.33 23.80 23.87
CA TYR A 349 29.27 25.24 24.04
C TYR A 349 28.07 25.79 23.28
N LEU A 350 27.16 26.41 24.02
CA LEU A 350 25.98 27.09 23.50
C LEU A 350 26.33 28.55 23.26
N LEU A 351 26.32 28.99 22.00
CA LEU A 351 26.67 30.36 21.63
C LEU A 351 25.41 31.24 21.63
N ALA A 352 25.40 32.28 22.44
CA ALA A 352 24.34 33.29 22.56
C ALA A 352 24.90 34.69 22.28
N ARG A 353 24.13 35.57 21.62
CA ARG A 353 24.56 36.95 21.39
C ARG A 353 24.29 37.81 22.62
N ARG A 354 25.21 38.73 22.95
CA ARG A 354 24.95 39.79 23.93
C ARG A 354 23.76 40.65 23.45
N GLY A 355 22.68 40.63 24.24
CA GLY A 355 21.41 41.30 23.90
C GLY A 355 20.30 40.35 23.43
N ASP A 356 20.56 39.05 23.32
CA ASP A 356 19.50 38.06 23.07
C ASP A 356 18.50 38.00 24.23
N THR A 357 17.21 37.93 23.93
CA THR A 357 16.13 37.70 24.91
C THR A 357 16.02 36.20 25.25
N LEU A 358 17.15 35.57 25.60
CA LEU A 358 17.17 34.18 26.06
C LEU A 358 16.87 34.15 27.56
N GLU A 359 16.09 33.16 28.00
CA GLU A 359 15.90 32.86 29.43
C GLU A 359 16.89 31.75 29.84
N PRO A 360 18.02 32.07 30.51
CA PRO A 360 19.10 31.10 30.73
C PRO A 360 18.66 29.89 31.55
N LEU A 361 17.72 30.07 32.47
CA LEU A 361 17.16 28.99 33.28
C LEU A 361 16.32 28.00 32.46
N ASN A 362 15.56 28.49 31.48
CA ASN A 362 14.80 27.60 30.59
C ASN A 362 15.74 26.86 29.65
N LEU A 363 16.78 27.53 29.15
CA LEU A 363 17.82 26.90 28.34
C LEU A 363 18.51 25.78 29.13
N ALA A 364 18.92 26.07 30.37
CA ALA A 364 19.51 25.08 31.28
C ALA A 364 18.59 23.88 31.48
N ARG A 365 17.29 24.14 31.68
CA ARG A 365 16.29 23.09 31.89
C ARG A 365 16.17 22.18 30.67
N ASN A 366 16.04 22.76 29.48
CA ASN A 366 15.88 22.01 28.25
C ASN A 366 17.12 21.16 27.92
N TRP A 367 18.31 21.74 28.05
CA TRP A 367 19.57 21.05 27.76
C TRP A 367 19.87 19.94 28.76
N ARG A 368 19.60 20.15 30.06
CA ARG A 368 19.81 19.08 31.04
C ARG A 368 18.82 17.93 30.89
N ALA A 369 17.54 18.24 30.65
CA ALA A 369 16.54 17.22 30.38
C ALA A 369 16.90 16.39 29.13
N PHE A 370 17.45 17.04 28.10
CA PHE A 370 17.98 16.37 26.93
C PHE A 370 19.19 15.47 27.27
N MET A 371 20.21 16.00 27.95
CA MET A 371 21.40 15.22 28.29
C MET A 371 21.05 14.01 29.17
N GLU A 372 20.15 14.17 30.14
CA GLU A 372 19.69 13.08 31.01
C GLU A 372 18.94 12.00 30.23
N ARG A 373 17.97 12.40 29.38
CA ARG A 373 17.20 11.48 28.53
C ARG A 373 18.10 10.59 27.67
N HIS A 374 19.21 11.14 27.18
CA HIS A 374 20.13 10.46 26.27
C HIS A 374 21.37 9.85 26.96
N ARG A 375 21.43 9.83 28.30
CA ARG A 375 22.57 9.31 29.08
C ARG A 375 23.89 10.00 28.73
N LEU A 376 23.82 11.32 28.59
CA LEU A 376 24.91 12.25 28.32
C LEU A 376 25.10 13.24 29.49
N SER A 377 24.61 12.91 30.70
CA SER A 377 24.69 13.79 31.88
C SER A 377 26.13 14.12 32.30
N ASP A 378 27.11 13.35 31.84
CA ASP A 378 28.55 13.55 32.01
C ASP A 378 29.16 14.57 31.03
N VAL A 379 28.43 14.94 29.98
CA VAL A 379 28.89 15.91 28.97
C VAL A 379 28.64 17.33 29.48
N PRO A 380 29.69 18.15 29.70
CA PRO A 380 29.50 19.51 30.18
C PRO A 380 28.85 20.38 29.08
N VAL A 381 27.89 21.20 29.51
CA VAL A 381 27.18 22.18 28.66
C VAL A 381 27.43 23.56 29.24
N ILE A 382 28.08 24.42 28.46
CA ILE A 382 28.52 25.77 28.87
C ILE A 382 27.84 26.80 27.96
N LEU A 383 27.28 27.86 28.55
CA LEU A 383 26.72 28.99 27.81
C LEU A 383 27.81 30.05 27.58
N CYS A 384 28.07 30.40 26.33
CA CYS A 384 29.03 31.43 25.95
C CYS A 384 28.31 32.63 25.35
N TRP A 385 28.58 33.81 25.91
CA TRP A 385 28.11 35.07 25.37
C TRP A 385 29.11 35.62 24.35
N THR A 386 28.63 35.94 23.15
CA THR A 386 29.43 36.47 22.04
C THR A 386 28.90 37.82 21.57
N GLU A 387 29.80 38.72 21.13
CA GLU A 387 29.45 40.04 20.60
C GLU A 387 29.02 40.00 19.13
N ALA A 388 29.28 38.90 18.41
CA ALA A 388 29.13 38.82 16.96
C ALA A 388 28.32 37.61 16.50
N LEU A 389 27.07 37.87 16.10
CA LEU A 389 26.34 37.12 15.06
C LEU A 389 25.63 38.20 14.22
N ASN A 390 26.36 38.79 13.27
CA ASN A 390 25.76 39.74 12.33
C ASN A 390 24.99 38.94 11.27
N GLU A 391 23.73 39.36 11.09
CA GLU A 391 22.62 38.83 10.28
C GLU A 391 22.90 37.87 9.13
#